data_AF-A0A1J3CGW0-F1
#
_entry.id   AF-A0A1J3CGW0-F1
#
_cell.length_a   1.000
_cell.length_b   1.000
_cell.length_c   1.000
_cell.angle_alpha   90.00
_cell.angle_beta   90.00
_cell.angle_gamma   90.00
#
_symmetry.space_group_name_H-M   'P 1'
#
loop_
_entity.id
_entity.type
_entity.pdbx_description
1 polymer ?
#
loop_
_entity_poly.entity_id
_entity_poly.type
_entity_poly.pdbx_seq_one_letter_code
_entity_poly.pdbx_strand_id
1 'polypeptide(L)'
;GHDPVNDQYKLLCTVVISSDHLRNLKSEHWVFVLEAGGSWKKVVLPESYHSHVPFALGRSISSGSVVRYMAWRDNYHCEVVCFDVRSEELTTILVPRDVGLHVRIPVFHLKADLIEYGGEIAIFDHSYLQDGGETELWVLEKEWSRKKSLVLQPCQRHLVNDVELIVKGITQDGKVILAPPLEMSYGFYILCYDLQSNDLRKVEIQGIPQVWYDKEGYFDLRYMDESESVIYLET
;
A
#
# COMPACT_ATOMS: atom_id res chain seq x y z
N GLY A 1 -9.80 -2.73 10.70
CA GLY A 1 -9.03 -2.17 11.83
C GLY A 1 -9.63 -2.62 13.14
N HIS A 2 -8.87 -2.53 14.23
CA HIS A 2 -9.27 -2.95 15.57
C HIS A 2 -9.21 -1.75 16.52
N ASP A 3 -10.24 -1.57 17.34
CA ASP A 3 -10.19 -0.68 18.49
C ASP A 3 -9.86 -1.49 19.75
N PRO A 4 -8.63 -1.40 20.29
CA PRO A 4 -8.22 -2.19 21.44
C PRO A 4 -8.87 -1.77 22.77
N VAL A 5 -9.57 -0.63 22.84
CA VAL A 5 -10.23 -0.18 24.09
C VAL A 5 -11.62 -0.78 24.22
N ASN A 6 -12.40 -0.77 23.13
CA ASN A 6 -13.74 -1.35 23.11
C ASN A 6 -13.75 -2.79 22.57
N ASP A 7 -12.59 -3.30 22.16
CA ASP A 7 -12.40 -4.60 21.52
C ASP A 7 -13.32 -4.82 20.31
N GLN A 8 -13.41 -3.80 19.45
CA GLN A 8 -14.27 -3.83 18.27
C GLN A 8 -13.46 -3.83 16.98
N TYR A 9 -13.85 -4.70 16.05
CA TYR A 9 -13.31 -4.69 14.70
C TYR A 9 -14.25 -3.93 13.77
N LYS A 10 -13.69 -3.08 12.91
CA LYS A 10 -14.46 -2.34 11.90
C LYS A 10 -13.83 -2.44 10.53
N LEU A 11 -14.68 -2.52 9.52
CA LEU A 11 -14.31 -2.39 8.11
C LEU A 11 -14.55 -0.96 7.66
N LEU A 12 -13.55 -0.36 7.01
CA LEU A 12 -13.70 0.88 6.28
C LEU A 12 -13.87 0.54 4.80
N CYS A 13 -14.93 1.06 4.18
CA CYS A 13 -15.17 1.00 2.75
C CYS A 13 -15.13 2.41 2.18
N THR A 14 -14.27 2.63 1.18
CA THR A 14 -14.23 3.87 0.41
C THR A 14 -14.81 3.59 -0.97
N VAL A 15 -15.84 4.35 -1.33
CA VAL A 15 -16.56 4.22 -2.59
C VAL A 15 -16.34 5.48 -3.43
N VAL A 16 -15.80 5.32 -4.64
CA VAL A 16 -15.70 6.42 -5.59
C VAL A 16 -17.02 6.56 -6.33
N ILE A 17 -17.69 7.69 -6.17
CA ILE A 17 -18.99 7.98 -6.80
C ILE A 17 -18.81 8.51 -8.21
N SER A 18 -17.88 9.46 -8.38
CA SER A 18 -17.61 10.06 -9.67
C SER A 18 -16.15 10.46 -9.76
N SER A 19 -15.56 10.24 -10.92
CA SER A 19 -14.23 10.71 -11.27
C SER A 19 -14.22 11.13 -12.73
N ASP A 20 -13.76 12.35 -13.00
CA ASP A 20 -13.42 12.82 -14.35
C ASP A 20 -11.91 12.96 -14.42
N HIS A 21 -11.21 11.86 -14.73
CA HIS A 21 -9.75 11.80 -14.71
C HIS A 21 -9.15 12.47 -13.46
N LEU A 22 -9.69 12.17 -12.27
CA LEU A 22 -9.28 12.76 -10.97
C LEU A 22 -9.44 14.29 -10.82
N ARG A 23 -10.16 14.99 -11.73
CA ARG A 23 -10.38 16.45 -11.65
C ARG A 23 -11.63 16.88 -10.89
N ASN A 24 -12.60 15.98 -10.75
CA ASN A 24 -13.89 16.22 -10.06
C ASN A 24 -14.25 15.02 -9.20
N LEU A 25 -13.31 14.63 -8.36
CA LEU A 25 -13.43 13.41 -7.59
C LEU A 25 -14.48 13.56 -6.49
N LYS A 26 -15.36 12.57 -6.36
CA LYS A 26 -16.28 12.43 -5.24
C LYS A 26 -16.16 11.03 -4.67
N SER A 27 -15.89 10.95 -3.37
CA SER A 27 -15.82 9.71 -2.63
C SER A 27 -16.75 9.74 -1.43
N GLU A 28 -17.25 8.57 -1.05
CA GLU A 28 -17.91 8.33 0.22
C GLU A 28 -17.14 7.31 1.03
N HIS A 29 -17.29 7.41 2.35
CA HIS A 29 -16.68 6.50 3.28
C HIS A 29 -17.76 5.89 4.16
N TRP A 30 -17.68 4.58 4.34
CA TRP A 30 -18.65 3.80 5.06
C TRP A 30 -17.91 2.91 6.05
N VAL A 31 -18.44 2.81 7.27
CA VAL A 31 -17.91 1.91 8.29
C VAL A 31 -18.91 0.78 8.53
N PHE A 32 -18.39 -0.41 8.76
CA PHE A 32 -19.16 -1.55 9.24
C PHE A 32 -18.52 -2.08 10.52
N VAL A 33 -19.30 -2.17 11.60
CA VAL A 33 -18.85 -2.81 12.84
C VAL A 33 -19.04 -4.31 12.69
N LEU A 34 -17.98 -5.09 12.87
CA LEU A 34 -17.99 -6.54 12.76
C LEU A 34 -18.56 -7.17 14.03
N GLU A 35 -19.88 -7.17 14.14
CA GLU A 35 -20.63 -7.78 15.23
C GLU A 35 -21.95 -8.39 14.71
N ALA A 36 -22.59 -9.24 15.51
CA ALA A 36 -23.87 -9.84 15.16
C ALA A 36 -24.94 -8.75 14.95
N GLY A 37 -25.54 -8.70 13.77
CA GLY A 37 -26.49 -7.64 13.40
C GLY A 37 -25.85 -6.30 13.02
N GLY A 38 -24.54 -6.26 12.79
CA GLY A 38 -23.81 -5.08 12.33
C GLY A 38 -24.41 -4.49 11.05
N SER A 39 -24.26 -3.17 10.88
CA SER A 39 -24.79 -2.43 9.74
C SER A 39 -23.79 -1.41 9.20
N TRP A 40 -23.94 -1.07 7.91
CA TRP A 40 -23.14 -0.03 7.27
C TRP A 40 -23.62 1.35 7.71
N LYS A 41 -22.69 2.17 8.17
CA LYS A 41 -22.93 3.57 8.54
C LYS A 41 -22.02 4.47 7.71
N LYS A 42 -22.59 5.51 7.12
CA LYS A 42 -21.82 6.53 6.40
C LYS A 42 -20.99 7.34 7.39
N VAL A 43 -19.70 7.52 7.09
CA VAL A 43 -18.79 8.36 7.88
C VAL A 43 -19.13 9.82 7.65
N VAL A 44 -19.19 10.59 8.74
CA VAL A 44 -19.39 12.04 8.68
C VAL A 44 -18.04 12.69 8.45
N LEU A 45 -17.90 13.41 7.34
CA LEU A 45 -16.66 14.07 6.96
C LEU A 45 -16.66 15.54 7.44
N PRO A 46 -15.54 16.06 7.92
CA PRO A 46 -15.40 17.49 8.17
C PRO A 46 -15.50 18.28 6.85
N GLU A 47 -15.94 19.54 6.91
CA GLU A 47 -16.07 20.39 5.71
C GLU A 47 -14.75 20.59 4.95
N SER A 48 -13.62 20.50 5.66
CA SER A 48 -12.27 20.61 5.09
C SER A 48 -11.78 19.32 4.41
N TYR A 49 -12.55 18.23 4.47
CA TYR A 49 -12.17 16.95 3.87
C TYR A 49 -12.20 17.01 2.35
N HIS A 50 -11.20 16.42 1.71
CA HIS A 50 -11.13 16.32 0.25
C HIS A 50 -11.43 14.89 -0.17
N SER A 51 -12.19 14.71 -1.25
CA SER A 51 -12.38 13.39 -1.82
C SER A 51 -11.08 12.84 -2.39
N HIS A 52 -10.93 11.52 -2.31
CA HIS A 52 -9.74 10.79 -2.73
C HIS A 52 -10.09 9.37 -3.21
N VAL A 53 -9.18 8.75 -3.97
CA VAL A 53 -9.27 7.35 -4.41
C VAL A 53 -8.14 6.57 -3.76
N PRO A 54 -8.41 5.45 -3.06
CA PRO A 54 -7.34 4.60 -2.55
C PRO A 54 -6.38 4.17 -3.67
N PHE A 55 -5.08 4.31 -3.43
CA PHE A 55 -4.01 4.04 -4.40
C PHE A 55 -3.86 2.54 -4.70
N ALA A 56 -3.58 1.77 -3.65
CA ALA A 56 -3.41 0.34 -3.71
C ALA A 56 -4.65 -0.33 -3.09
N LEU A 57 -5.38 -1.08 -3.91
CA LEU A 57 -6.58 -1.78 -3.47
C LEU A 57 -6.24 -2.74 -2.31
N GLY A 58 -6.95 -2.60 -1.20
CA GLY A 58 -6.84 -3.51 -0.05
C GLY A 58 -5.54 -3.40 0.74
N ARG A 59 -4.72 -2.37 0.52
CA ARG A 59 -3.47 -2.18 1.28
C ARG A 59 -3.63 -1.07 2.31
N SER A 60 -3.29 -1.41 3.54
CA SER A 60 -3.26 -0.48 4.66
C SER A 60 -2.29 -0.98 5.71
N ILE A 61 -1.71 -0.06 6.47
CA ILE A 61 -0.99 -0.37 7.70
C ILE A 61 -1.86 0.01 8.89
N SER A 62 -1.83 -0.81 9.93
CA SER A 62 -2.55 -0.55 11.18
C SER A 62 -1.54 -0.34 12.29
N SER A 63 -1.69 0.73 13.06
CA SER A 63 -0.91 0.95 14.29
C SER A 63 -1.86 1.47 15.37
N GLY A 64 -2.02 0.68 16.43
CA GLY A 64 -3.08 0.87 17.42
C GLY A 64 -4.47 0.84 16.77
N SER A 65 -5.31 1.82 17.11
CA SER A 65 -6.66 1.98 16.55
C SER A 65 -6.70 2.69 15.19
N VAL A 66 -5.55 3.00 14.58
CA VAL A 66 -5.52 3.83 13.36
C VAL A 66 -5.11 2.98 12.16
N VAL A 67 -6.00 2.91 11.18
CA VAL A 67 -5.75 2.31 9.86
C VAL A 67 -5.30 3.39 8.90
N ARG A 68 -4.22 3.15 8.16
CA ARG A 68 -3.65 4.12 7.22
C ARG A 68 -3.47 3.52 5.85
N TYR A 69 -3.82 4.28 4.82
CA TYR A 69 -3.64 3.88 3.43
C TYR A 69 -3.28 5.09 2.57
N MET A 70 -2.61 4.83 1.45
CA MET A 70 -2.34 5.86 0.44
C MET A 70 -3.56 6.11 -0.45
N ALA A 71 -3.74 7.36 -0.84
CA ALA A 71 -4.78 7.75 -1.76
C ALA A 71 -4.35 8.85 -2.74
N TRP A 72 -4.94 8.83 -3.93
CA TRP A 72 -4.90 9.92 -4.89
C TRP A 72 -5.95 10.96 -4.56
N ARG A 73 -5.51 12.19 -4.36
CA ARG A 73 -6.40 13.35 -4.20
C ARG A 73 -6.77 13.95 -5.55
N ASP A 74 -5.77 14.08 -6.42
CA ASP A 74 -5.94 14.55 -7.80
C ASP A 74 -4.81 13.98 -8.69
N ASN A 75 -4.69 14.48 -9.92
CA ASN A 75 -3.70 14.02 -10.90
C ASN A 75 -2.23 14.15 -10.46
N TYR A 76 -1.92 14.96 -9.45
CA TYR A 76 -0.55 15.29 -9.05
C TYR A 76 -0.31 15.24 -7.54
N HIS A 77 -1.33 14.88 -6.75
CA HIS A 77 -1.21 14.83 -5.29
C HIS A 77 -1.70 13.51 -4.74
N CYS A 78 -0.87 12.96 -3.86
CA CYS A 78 -1.21 11.85 -3.00
C CYS A 78 -1.33 12.32 -1.55
N GLU A 79 -2.06 11.56 -0.76
CA GLU A 79 -2.15 11.75 0.68
C GLU A 79 -2.17 10.39 1.38
N VAL A 80 -1.76 10.39 2.64
CA VAL A 80 -2.00 9.28 3.55
C VAL A 80 -3.27 9.57 4.29
N VAL A 81 -4.26 8.70 4.12
CA VAL A 81 -5.54 8.79 4.82
C VAL A 81 -5.43 7.97 6.10
N CYS A 82 -5.79 8.59 7.22
CA CYS A 82 -5.80 7.99 8.53
C CYS A 82 -7.25 7.84 8.99
N PHE A 83 -7.65 6.62 9.30
CA PHE A 83 -8.95 6.29 9.86
C PHE A 83 -8.79 5.82 11.30
N ASP A 84 -9.32 6.57 12.25
CA ASP A 84 -9.39 6.14 13.65
C ASP A 84 -10.60 5.23 13.84
N VAL A 85 -10.36 3.96 14.17
CA VAL A 85 -11.39 2.94 14.32
C VAL A 85 -12.33 3.24 15.49
N ARG A 86 -11.84 3.90 16.54
CA ARG A 86 -12.64 4.23 17.72
C ARG A 86 -13.56 5.41 17.46
N SER A 87 -13.01 6.54 17.05
CA SER A 87 -13.81 7.75 16.80
C SER A 87 -14.55 7.71 15.46
N GLU A 88 -14.17 6.80 14.57
CA GLU A 88 -14.64 6.73 13.17
C GLU A 88 -14.29 7.98 12.35
N GLU A 89 -13.29 8.74 12.78
CA GLU A 89 -12.86 9.97 12.11
C GLU A 89 -11.84 9.69 11.02
N LEU A 90 -11.95 10.44 9.92
CA LEU A 90 -11.00 10.45 8.83
C LEU A 90 -10.18 11.74 8.86
N THR A 91 -8.87 11.58 8.81
CA THR A 91 -7.91 12.68 8.64
C THR A 91 -6.97 12.36 7.49
N THR A 92 -6.31 13.37 6.91
CA THR A 92 -5.35 13.16 5.83
C THR A 92 -4.05 13.88 6.10
N ILE A 93 -2.96 13.30 5.62
CA ILE A 93 -1.61 13.84 5.69
C ILE A 93 -1.13 13.95 4.25
N LEU A 94 -0.91 15.18 3.79
CA LEU A 94 -0.46 15.42 2.42
C LEU A 94 0.92 14.81 2.21
N VAL A 95 1.09 14.05 1.12
CA VAL A 95 2.41 13.58 0.69
C VAL A 95 3.09 14.71 -0.11
N PRO A 96 4.34 15.07 0.21
CA PRO A 96 5.06 16.11 -0.51
C PRO A 96 5.16 15.79 -2.00
N ARG A 97 5.11 16.82 -2.85
CA ARG A 97 5.18 16.65 -4.31
C ARG A 97 6.55 16.17 -4.78
N ASP A 98 7.56 16.32 -3.94
CA ASP A 98 8.94 15.89 -4.16
C ASP A 98 9.21 14.46 -3.69
N VAL A 99 8.20 13.75 -3.17
CA VAL A 99 8.29 12.29 -3.02
C VAL A 99 8.34 11.66 -4.41
N GLY A 100 9.54 11.20 -4.80
CA GLY A 100 9.90 10.80 -6.16
C GLY A 100 11.20 11.44 -6.64
N LEU A 101 11.85 10.88 -7.67
CA LEU A 101 13.07 11.45 -8.26
C LEU A 101 12.81 12.81 -8.93
N HIS A 102 12.67 13.89 -8.15
CA HIS A 102 12.68 15.32 -8.50
C HIS A 102 11.88 15.80 -9.74
N VAL A 103 11.13 14.93 -10.40
CA VAL A 103 10.33 15.17 -11.58
C VAL A 103 8.88 14.99 -11.17
N ARG A 104 8.06 16.01 -11.42
CA ARG A 104 6.62 15.92 -11.21
C ARG A 104 6.05 14.90 -12.20
N ILE A 105 5.86 13.67 -11.73
CA ILE A 105 5.12 12.66 -12.47
C ILE A 105 3.64 12.71 -12.06
N PRO A 106 2.70 12.50 -13.00
CA PRO A 106 1.31 12.26 -12.66
C PRO A 106 1.16 11.04 -11.73
N VAL A 107 0.15 11.07 -10.85
CA VAL A 107 -0.05 10.01 -9.84
C VAL A 107 -0.30 8.62 -10.42
N PHE A 108 -0.76 8.53 -11.67
CA PHE A 108 -0.93 7.25 -12.37
C PHE A 108 0.38 6.60 -12.83
N HIS A 109 1.50 7.34 -12.77
CA HIS A 109 2.84 6.82 -12.98
C HIS A 109 3.60 6.60 -11.68
N LEU A 110 3.09 7.12 -10.56
CA LEU A 110 3.69 6.90 -9.24
C LEU A 110 3.51 5.43 -8.86
N LYS A 111 4.63 4.75 -8.58
CA LYS A 111 4.65 3.41 -8.00
C LYS A 111 5.24 3.53 -6.60
N ALA A 112 4.38 3.64 -5.58
CA ALA A 112 4.82 3.81 -4.20
C ALA A 112 3.82 3.20 -3.23
N ASP A 113 4.26 2.70 -2.07
CA ASP A 113 3.31 2.20 -1.07
C ASP A 113 3.75 2.49 0.36
N LEU A 114 2.80 2.40 1.28
CA LEU A 114 3.05 2.49 2.70
C LEU A 114 3.73 1.22 3.20
N ILE A 115 4.76 1.43 3.99
CA ILE A 115 5.45 0.40 4.76
C ILE A 115 5.71 0.94 6.17
N GLU A 116 5.93 0.02 7.11
CA GLU A 116 6.47 0.39 8.42
C GLU A 116 8.00 0.32 8.37
N TYR A 117 8.67 1.38 8.79
CA TYR A 117 10.13 1.44 8.82
C TYR A 117 10.62 2.01 10.14
N GLY A 118 11.25 1.17 10.95
CA GLY A 118 11.77 1.57 12.27
C GLY A 118 10.68 2.03 13.25
N GLY A 119 9.47 1.47 13.14
CA GLY A 119 8.29 1.86 13.93
C GLY A 119 7.55 3.11 13.42
N GLU A 120 8.07 3.76 12.39
CA GLU A 120 7.46 4.93 11.77
C GLU A 120 6.78 4.57 10.45
N ILE A 121 5.85 5.42 10.03
CA ILE A 121 5.19 5.30 8.73
C ILE A 121 6.16 5.78 7.66
N ALA A 122 6.32 4.98 6.61
CA ALA A 122 7.17 5.31 5.51
C ALA A 122 6.50 5.04 4.16
N ILE A 123 6.99 5.74 3.14
CA ILE A 123 6.66 5.54 1.75
C ILE A 123 7.88 4.93 1.09
N PHE A 124 7.70 3.74 0.51
CA PHE A 124 8.65 3.16 -0.41
C PHE A 124 8.23 3.53 -1.82
N ASP A 125 8.96 4.45 -2.44
CA ASP A 125 8.78 4.81 -3.84
C ASP A 125 9.74 3.99 -4.73
N HIS A 126 9.15 3.32 -5.71
CA HIS A 126 9.83 2.49 -6.69
C HIS A 126 9.41 2.82 -8.13
N SER A 127 8.94 4.05 -8.36
CA SER A 127 8.55 4.55 -9.68
C SER A 127 9.65 4.36 -10.73
N TYR A 128 10.91 4.54 -10.33
CA TYR A 128 12.10 4.45 -11.19
C TYR A 128 12.90 3.15 -11.01
N LEU A 129 12.32 2.14 -10.34
CA LEU A 129 12.99 0.88 -10.12
C LEU A 129 13.23 0.14 -11.45
N GLN A 130 12.26 0.17 -12.36
CA GLN A 130 12.37 -0.48 -13.67
C GLN A 130 13.39 0.25 -14.57
N ASP A 131 13.27 1.57 -14.72
CA ASP A 131 14.10 2.35 -15.65
C ASP A 131 15.51 2.62 -15.10
N GLY A 132 15.57 3.07 -13.84
CA GLY A 132 16.78 3.52 -13.16
C GLY A 132 17.35 2.54 -12.15
N GLY A 133 16.62 1.48 -11.77
CA GLY A 133 17.01 0.66 -10.63
C GLY A 133 16.93 1.46 -9.33
N GLU A 134 16.20 2.57 -9.31
CA GLU A 134 16.23 3.56 -8.24
C GLU A 134 14.96 3.45 -7.40
N THR A 135 15.14 3.57 -6.09
CA THR A 135 14.04 3.65 -5.13
C THR A 135 14.36 4.68 -4.06
N GLU A 136 13.33 5.31 -3.53
CA GLU A 136 13.45 6.23 -2.41
C GLU A 136 12.61 5.78 -1.22
N LEU A 137 13.14 6.02 -0.03
CA LEU A 137 12.44 5.81 1.23
C LEU A 137 12.19 7.15 1.91
N TRP A 138 10.91 7.48 2.08
CA TRP A 138 10.46 8.68 2.76
C TRP A 138 9.80 8.31 4.08
N VAL A 139 10.21 8.93 5.18
CA VAL A 139 9.68 8.60 6.51
C VAL A 139 8.95 9.81 7.05
N LEU A 140 7.77 9.56 7.63
CA LEU A 140 6.99 10.55 8.35
C LEU A 140 7.36 10.49 9.83
N GLU A 141 8.15 11.46 10.28
CA GLU A 141 8.39 11.70 11.70
C GLU A 141 7.49 12.88 12.15
N LYS A 142 8.05 14.09 12.25
CA LYS A 142 7.26 15.33 12.39
C LYS A 142 6.76 15.86 11.05
N GLU A 143 7.58 15.64 10.03
CA GLU A 143 7.34 15.99 8.64
C GLU A 143 7.94 14.90 7.77
N TRP A 144 7.50 14.83 6.52
CA TRP A 144 8.07 13.91 5.55
C TRP A 144 9.51 14.29 5.24
N SER A 145 10.40 13.31 5.31
CA SER A 145 11.80 13.49 4.91
C SER A 145 12.31 12.27 4.16
N ARG A 146 13.10 12.51 3.11
CA ARG A 146 13.80 11.44 2.39
C ARG A 146 14.90 10.88 3.28
N LYS A 147 14.77 9.63 3.70
CA LYS A 147 15.76 8.94 4.54
C LYS A 147 16.80 8.18 3.71
N LYS A 148 16.38 7.55 2.60
CA LYS A 148 17.28 6.80 1.72
C LYS A 148 16.95 7.03 0.25
N SER A 149 17.99 7.00 -0.56
CA SER A 149 17.91 6.82 -2.01
C SER A 149 18.83 5.64 -2.33
N LEU A 150 18.29 4.63 -2.97
CA LEU A 150 18.92 3.34 -3.19
C LEU A 150 18.91 3.04 -4.68
N VAL A 151 20.04 2.53 -5.19
CA VAL A 151 20.21 2.17 -6.60
C VAL A 151 20.67 0.73 -6.67
N LEU A 152 19.94 -0.11 -7.41
CA LEU A 152 20.30 -1.51 -7.61
C LEU A 152 21.68 -1.66 -8.23
N GLN A 153 22.37 -2.73 -7.84
CA GLN A 153 23.62 -3.10 -8.49
C GLN A 153 23.37 -3.45 -9.96
N PRO A 154 24.28 -3.15 -10.90
CA PRO A 154 24.10 -3.46 -12.32
C PRO A 154 23.75 -4.92 -12.60
N CYS A 155 24.31 -5.86 -11.81
CA CYS A 155 24.03 -7.29 -11.94
C CYS A 155 22.60 -7.68 -11.54
N GLN A 156 21.85 -6.82 -10.84
CA GLN A 156 20.48 -7.07 -10.37
C GLN A 156 19.42 -6.39 -11.22
N ARG A 157 19.80 -5.46 -12.10
CA ARG A 157 18.86 -4.71 -12.96
C ARG A 157 17.94 -5.62 -13.77
N HIS A 158 18.47 -6.75 -14.26
CA HIS A 158 17.70 -7.72 -15.03
C HIS A 158 16.49 -8.31 -14.27
N LEU A 159 16.45 -8.23 -12.94
CA LEU A 159 15.33 -8.74 -12.13
C LEU A 159 14.08 -7.85 -12.19
N VAL A 160 14.24 -6.58 -12.56
CA VAL A 160 13.18 -5.58 -12.58
C VAL A 160 12.89 -5.05 -13.99
N ASN A 161 13.63 -5.54 -14.99
CA ASN A 161 13.39 -5.19 -16.39
C ASN A 161 12.06 -5.78 -16.86
N ASP A 162 11.28 -4.98 -17.60
CA ASP A 162 10.04 -5.39 -18.28
C ASP A 162 8.96 -6.02 -17.38
N VAL A 163 9.04 -5.81 -16.07
CA VAL A 163 8.05 -6.28 -15.10
C VAL A 163 7.54 -5.11 -14.27
N GLU A 164 6.23 -4.93 -14.27
CA GLU A 164 5.60 -4.04 -13.30
C GLU A 164 5.58 -4.73 -11.93
N LEU A 165 5.99 -3.99 -10.90
CA LEU A 165 6.07 -4.49 -9.54
C LEU A 165 5.20 -3.62 -8.63
N ILE A 166 4.50 -4.28 -7.73
CA ILE A 166 3.81 -3.63 -6.62
C ILE A 166 4.39 -4.14 -5.30
N VAL A 167 4.39 -3.27 -4.30
CA VAL A 167 4.72 -3.69 -2.94
C VAL A 167 3.60 -4.64 -2.46
N LYS A 168 3.98 -5.66 -1.71
CA LYS A 168 3.06 -6.60 -1.05
C LYS A 168 3.18 -6.57 0.46
N GLY A 169 4.31 -6.10 0.98
CA GLY A 169 4.54 -5.97 2.42
C GLY A 169 5.98 -5.60 2.70
N ILE A 170 6.30 -5.52 3.99
CA ILE A 170 7.65 -5.44 4.50
C ILE A 170 7.81 -6.46 5.62
N THR A 171 8.96 -7.13 5.63
CA THR A 171 9.33 -8.10 6.67
C THR A 171 9.88 -7.37 7.90
N GLN A 172 9.88 -8.05 9.05
CA GLN A 172 10.40 -7.51 10.32
C GLN A 172 11.88 -7.12 10.25
N ASP A 173 12.68 -7.78 9.40
CA ASP A 173 14.09 -7.45 9.19
C ASP A 173 14.32 -6.40 8.08
N GLY A 174 13.25 -5.75 7.62
CA GLY A 174 13.32 -4.57 6.74
C GLY A 174 13.48 -4.89 5.26
N LYS A 175 13.07 -6.08 4.80
CA LYS A 175 13.01 -6.42 3.38
C LYS A 175 11.62 -6.12 2.83
N VAL A 176 11.57 -5.25 1.82
CA VAL A 176 10.34 -4.95 1.07
C VAL A 176 10.05 -6.12 0.13
N ILE A 177 8.82 -6.61 0.16
CA ILE A 177 8.33 -7.67 -0.73
C ILE A 177 7.66 -7.00 -1.93
N LEU A 178 8.17 -7.29 -3.12
CA LEU A 178 7.63 -6.84 -4.40
C LEU A 178 7.13 -8.04 -5.20
N ALA A 179 6.01 -7.88 -5.91
CA ALA A 179 5.48 -8.92 -6.79
C ALA A 179 4.78 -8.30 -8.01
N PRO A 180 4.68 -9.04 -9.13
CA PRO A 180 3.83 -8.64 -10.25
C PRO A 180 2.36 -8.45 -9.82
N PRO A 181 1.63 -7.44 -10.34
CA PRO A 181 0.32 -7.08 -9.82
C PRO A 181 -0.78 -8.10 -10.11
N LEU A 182 -0.79 -8.74 -11.28
CA LEU A 182 -1.96 -9.49 -11.75
C LEU A 182 -1.67 -10.67 -12.69
N GLU A 183 -0.57 -10.67 -13.44
CA GLU A 183 -0.25 -11.72 -14.40
C GLU A 183 1.11 -12.34 -14.09
N MET A 184 1.10 -13.63 -13.75
CA MET A 184 2.33 -14.42 -13.60
C MET A 184 2.65 -15.17 -14.90
N SER A 185 2.60 -14.47 -16.04
CA SER A 185 3.12 -15.00 -17.32
C SER A 185 4.63 -15.33 -17.26
N TYR A 186 5.31 -14.96 -16.17
CA TYR A 186 6.74 -15.19 -15.91
C TYR A 186 7.05 -16.12 -14.71
N GLY A 187 6.05 -16.89 -14.25
CA GLY A 187 6.18 -17.88 -13.17
C GLY A 187 5.93 -17.34 -11.77
N PHE A 188 5.97 -18.20 -10.74
CA PHE A 188 5.59 -17.87 -9.36
C PHE A 188 6.80 -17.44 -8.53
N TYR A 189 7.00 -16.13 -8.35
CA TYR A 189 8.08 -15.58 -7.53
C TYR A 189 7.70 -14.25 -6.86
N ILE A 190 8.50 -13.88 -5.87
CA ILE A 190 8.56 -12.53 -5.30
C ILE A 190 9.98 -11.97 -5.45
N LEU A 191 10.12 -10.65 -5.35
CA LEU A 191 11.41 -10.02 -5.16
C LEU A 191 11.48 -9.46 -3.73
N CYS A 192 12.54 -9.79 -3.01
CA CYS A 192 12.82 -9.27 -1.69
C CYS A 192 13.92 -8.22 -1.81
N TYR A 193 13.59 -6.96 -1.52
CA TYR A 193 14.52 -5.84 -1.53
C TYR A 193 14.93 -5.51 -0.09
N ASP A 194 16.17 -5.81 0.25
CA ASP A 194 16.75 -5.46 1.55
C ASP A 194 17.17 -3.97 1.59
N LEU A 195 16.46 -3.18 2.41
CA LEU A 195 16.70 -1.74 2.55
C LEU A 195 18.01 -1.42 3.29
N GLN A 196 18.65 -2.39 3.94
CA GLN A 196 19.91 -2.20 4.65
C GLN A 196 21.10 -2.49 3.74
N SER A 197 21.09 -3.66 3.08
CA SER A 197 22.20 -4.07 2.22
C SER A 197 22.09 -3.55 0.79
N ASN A 198 20.96 -2.93 0.43
CA ASN A 198 20.66 -2.52 -0.95
C ASN A 198 20.78 -3.69 -1.93
N ASP A 199 20.20 -4.82 -1.55
CA ASP A 199 20.29 -6.09 -2.28
C ASP A 199 18.88 -6.53 -2.68
N LEU A 200 18.71 -6.89 -3.95
CA LEU A 200 17.46 -7.41 -4.50
C LEU A 200 17.64 -8.89 -4.83
N ARG A 201 16.75 -9.72 -4.28
CA ARG A 201 16.75 -11.17 -4.51
C ARG A 201 15.43 -11.62 -5.07
N LYS A 202 15.48 -12.47 -6.10
CA LYS A 202 14.33 -13.24 -6.57
C LYS A 202 14.17 -14.48 -5.70
N VAL A 203 12.95 -14.71 -5.22
CA VAL A 203 12.58 -15.89 -4.43
C VAL A 203 11.44 -16.59 -5.15
N GLU A 204 11.70 -17.82 -5.58
CA GLU A 204 10.68 -18.65 -6.23
C GLU A 204 9.71 -19.22 -5.19
N ILE A 205 8.42 -19.15 -5.50
CA ILE A 205 7.35 -19.75 -4.71
C ILE A 205 7.25 -21.22 -5.13
N GLN A 206 7.51 -22.11 -4.17
CA GLN A 206 7.47 -23.56 -4.37
C GLN A 206 6.10 -24.12 -4.04
N GLY A 207 5.83 -25.35 -4.49
CA GLY A 207 4.59 -26.07 -4.16
C GLY A 207 3.38 -25.69 -5.02
N ILE A 208 3.56 -24.87 -6.05
CA ILE A 208 2.52 -24.57 -7.03
C ILE A 208 2.37 -25.76 -8.01
N PRO A 209 1.17 -26.34 -8.17
CA PRO A 209 0.97 -27.41 -9.15
C PRO A 209 1.28 -26.97 -10.59
N GLN A 210 1.95 -27.83 -11.37
CA GLN A 210 2.38 -27.55 -12.76
C GLN A 210 1.25 -27.03 -13.66
N VAL A 211 0.02 -27.51 -13.45
CA VAL A 211 -1.17 -27.07 -14.20
C VAL A 211 -1.44 -25.56 -14.14
N TRP A 212 -0.89 -24.85 -13.16
CA TRP A 212 -1.04 -23.40 -13.02
C TRP A 212 0.04 -22.60 -13.77
N TYR A 213 1.15 -23.21 -14.18
CA TYR A 213 2.19 -22.54 -14.95
C TYR A 213 1.80 -22.33 -16.42
N ASP A 214 0.96 -23.22 -16.96
CA ASP A 214 0.50 -23.17 -18.35
C ASP A 214 -0.83 -22.39 -18.52
N LYS A 215 -1.36 -21.83 -17.43
CA LYS A 215 -2.62 -21.11 -17.43
C LYS A 215 -2.40 -19.61 -17.31
N GLU A 216 -3.06 -18.87 -18.18
CA GLU A 216 -3.36 -17.47 -17.91
C GLU A 216 -4.35 -17.41 -16.74
N GLY A 217 -3.91 -16.84 -15.63
CA GLY A 217 -4.67 -16.78 -14.39
C GLY A 217 -4.23 -15.62 -13.53
N TYR A 218 -5.20 -15.03 -12.84
CA TYR A 218 -4.96 -13.96 -11.86
C TYR A 218 -4.68 -14.58 -10.49
N PHE A 219 -3.58 -14.16 -9.89
CA PHE A 219 -3.23 -14.51 -8.52
C PHE A 219 -2.92 -13.24 -7.76
N ASP A 220 -3.46 -13.14 -6.54
CA ASP A 220 -3.06 -12.11 -5.60
C ASP A 220 -2.22 -12.74 -4.49
N LEU A 221 -1.10 -12.10 -4.18
CA LEU A 221 -0.26 -12.45 -3.05
C LEU A 221 -0.55 -11.47 -1.92
N ARG A 222 -0.95 -12.00 -0.77
CA ARG A 222 -1.05 -11.26 0.47
C ARG A 222 0.05 -11.71 1.42
N TYR A 223 0.89 -10.77 1.83
CA TYR A 223 1.79 -10.98 2.97
C TYR A 223 0.97 -10.84 4.26
N MET A 224 1.12 -11.78 5.17
CA MET A 224 0.57 -11.69 6.53
C MET A 224 1.74 -11.88 7.50
N ASP A 225 1.91 -10.94 8.43
CA ASP A 225 2.84 -11.11 9.54
C ASP A 225 2.28 -12.11 10.56
N GLU A 226 3.13 -12.70 11.39
CA GLU A 226 2.72 -13.65 12.43
C GLU A 226 1.77 -13.03 13.47
N SER A 227 1.77 -11.69 13.58
CA SER A 227 0.86 -10.94 14.44
C SER A 227 -0.57 -10.80 13.88
N GLU A 228 -0.78 -11.07 12.58
CA GLU A 228 -2.09 -11.01 11.95
C GLU A 228 -2.83 -12.34 12.13
N SER A 229 -3.88 -12.35 12.94
CA SER A 229 -4.72 -13.52 13.18
C SER A 229 -5.96 -13.51 12.29
N VAL A 230 -6.32 -14.69 11.76
CA VAL A 230 -7.59 -14.87 11.06
C VAL A 230 -8.72 -14.82 12.07
N ILE A 231 -9.59 -13.82 11.95
CA ILE A 231 -10.78 -13.68 12.79
C ILE A 231 -11.87 -14.57 12.21
N TYR A 232 -12.31 -15.54 13.00
CA TYR A 232 -13.50 -16.33 12.70
C TYR A 232 -14.72 -15.61 13.27
N LEU A 233 -15.65 -15.21 12.40
CA LEU A 233 -16.94 -14.68 12.84
C LEU A 233 -17.83 -15.87 13.21
N GLU A 234 -18.22 -15.97 14.47
CA GLU A 234 -19.32 -16.86 14.87
C GLU A 234 -20.62 -16.31 14.26
N THR A 235 -21.23 -17.10 13.38
CA THR A 235 -22.52 -16.79 12.71
C THR A 235 -23.70 -17.39 13.44
#